data_AF-A0A3M1D503-F1
#
_entry.id   AF-A0A3M1D503-F1
#
_cell.length_a   1.000
_cell.length_b   1.000
_cell.length_c   1.000
_cell.angle_alpha   90.00
_cell.angle_beta   90.00
_cell.angle_gamma   90.00
#
_symmetry.space_group_name_H-M   'P 1'
#
loop_
_entity.id
_entity.type
_entity.pdbx_description
1 polymer ?
#
loop_
_entity_poly.entity_id
_entity_poly.type
_entity_poly.pdbx_seq_one_letter_code
_entity_poly.pdbx_strand_id
1 'polypeptide(L)'
;DLLAGRGSTELPKVSHPLGATPTDLRELFPEPIIAGMVAALRHFDRRLPGFAGPDAVLVAPETRTTAPLRFLRDPVTLESTTLPGLMPLGEGAGFAGGIVSAALDGYRAARVLVDRHCPRRVD
;
A
#
# COMPACT_ATOMS: atom_id res chain seq x y z
N ASP A 1 19.07 -1.28 15.66
CA ASP A 1 20.46 -1.50 15.20
C ASP A 1 20.75 -1.32 13.72
N LEU A 2 19.76 -1.31 12.82
CA LEU A 2 19.96 -1.19 11.37
C LEU A 2 20.94 -0.07 10.94
N LEU A 3 20.79 1.14 11.49
CA LEU A 3 21.65 2.29 11.16
C LEU A 3 23.12 2.10 11.56
N ALA A 4 23.38 1.19 12.50
CA ALA A 4 24.70 0.81 12.96
C ALA A 4 25.26 -0.43 12.25
N GLY A 5 24.55 -0.98 11.27
CA GLY A 5 25.03 -2.08 10.42
C GLY A 5 25.09 -3.44 11.12
N ARG A 6 24.23 -3.68 12.12
CA ARG A 6 24.12 -4.98 12.81
C ARG A 6 22.66 -5.37 13.02
N GLY A 7 22.39 -6.69 13.13
CA GLY A 7 21.09 -7.22 13.49
C GLY A 7 20.75 -6.94 14.96
N SER A 8 19.45 -6.82 15.26
CA SER A 8 18.99 -6.58 16.64
C SER A 8 18.94 -7.90 17.40
N THR A 9 19.35 -7.90 18.67
CA THR A 9 19.27 -9.08 19.57
C THR A 9 18.10 -9.01 20.55
N GLU A 10 17.64 -7.80 20.86
CA GLU A 10 16.52 -7.51 21.75
C GLU A 10 15.63 -6.44 21.10
N LEU A 11 14.37 -6.36 21.53
CA LEU A 11 13.41 -5.36 21.08
C LEU A 11 12.67 -4.76 22.28
N PRO A 12 12.39 -3.44 22.26
CA PRO A 12 11.45 -2.85 23.22
C PRO A 12 10.03 -3.35 22.94
N LYS A 13 9.09 -3.02 23.83
CA LYS A 13 7.69 -3.44 23.71
C LYS A 13 7.08 -2.94 22.40
N VAL A 14 6.61 -3.87 21.57
CA VAL A 14 5.89 -3.58 20.32
C VAL A 14 4.38 -3.62 20.52
N SER A 15 3.64 -2.89 19.69
CA SER A 15 2.18 -2.88 19.69
C SER A 15 1.55 -4.04 18.90
N HIS A 16 2.35 -4.77 18.12
CA HIS A 16 1.86 -5.88 17.32
C HIS A 16 1.33 -7.01 18.24
N PRO A 17 0.06 -7.46 18.10
CA PRO A 17 -0.56 -8.39 19.07
C PRO A 17 0.15 -9.75 19.18
N LEU A 18 0.81 -10.20 18.12
CA LEU A 18 1.56 -11.45 18.10
C LEU A 18 3.02 -11.26 18.56
N GLY A 19 3.38 -10.06 19.02
CA GLY A 19 4.76 -9.68 19.27
C GLY A 19 5.58 -9.47 17.99
N ALA A 20 6.89 -9.40 18.16
CA ALA A 20 7.88 -9.32 17.10
C ALA A 20 9.16 -10.06 17.52
N THR A 21 9.89 -10.60 16.55
CA THR A 21 11.15 -11.30 16.77
C THR A 21 12.31 -10.38 16.35
N PRO A 22 13.35 -10.18 17.18
CA PRO A 22 14.56 -9.48 16.76
C PRO A 22 15.17 -10.18 15.53
N THR A 23 15.47 -9.42 14.48
CA THR A 23 15.99 -9.96 13.21
C THR A 23 16.85 -8.91 12.52
N ASP A 24 17.78 -9.37 11.67
CA ASP A 24 18.50 -8.50 10.75
C ASP A 24 17.70 -8.28 9.46
N LEU A 25 17.23 -7.05 9.23
CA LEU A 25 16.43 -6.73 8.05
C LEU A 25 17.19 -6.94 6.73
N ARG A 26 18.53 -6.96 6.75
CA ARG A 26 19.37 -7.22 5.56
C ARG A 26 19.24 -8.65 5.03
N GLU A 27 18.79 -9.57 5.88
CA GLU A 27 18.50 -10.95 5.46
C GLU A 27 17.11 -11.05 4.79
N LEU A 28 16.24 -10.06 5.01
CA LEU A 28 14.86 -10.05 4.51
C LEU A 28 14.69 -9.25 3.22
N PHE A 29 15.51 -8.23 2.99
CA PHE A 29 15.34 -7.31 1.87
C PHE A 29 16.61 -7.19 1.01
N PRO A 30 16.46 -7.01 -0.32
CA PRO A 30 17.55 -6.64 -1.19
C PRO A 30 18.27 -5.36 -0.75
N GLU A 31 19.58 -5.30 -1.00
CA GLU A 31 20.44 -4.16 -0.62
C GLU A 31 19.89 -2.77 -1.04
N PRO A 32 19.30 -2.58 -2.24
CA PRO A 32 18.73 -1.27 -2.61
C PRO A 32 17.61 -0.80 -1.67
N ILE A 33 16.81 -1.73 -1.13
CA ILE A 33 15.74 -1.41 -0.18
C ILE A 33 16.35 -0.98 1.15
N ILE A 34 17.34 -1.74 1.65
CA ILE A 34 18.05 -1.41 2.89
C ILE A 34 18.73 -0.04 2.79
N ALA A 35 19.47 0.21 1.71
CA ALA A 35 20.12 1.50 1.48
C ALA A 35 19.10 2.65 1.45
N GLY A 36 17.97 2.46 0.79
CA GLY A 36 16.86 3.41 0.77
C GLY A 36 16.27 3.68 2.17
N MET A 37 16.03 2.63 2.94
CA MET A 37 15.52 2.74 4.33
C MET A 37 16.51 3.51 5.22
N VAL A 38 17.80 3.18 5.18
CA VAL A 38 18.85 3.87 5.96
C VAL A 38 18.91 5.35 5.59
N ALA A 39 18.87 5.68 4.30
CA ALA A 39 18.88 7.06 3.83
C ALA A 39 17.62 7.83 4.30
N ALA A 40 16.44 7.22 4.19
CA ALA A 40 15.17 7.80 4.61
C ALA A 40 15.13 8.05 6.13
N LEU A 41 15.54 7.08 6.94
CA LEU A 41 15.58 7.21 8.41
C LEU A 41 16.50 8.36 8.84
N ARG A 42 17.70 8.45 8.26
CA ARG A 42 18.63 9.58 8.52
C ARG A 42 18.04 10.91 8.07
N HIS A 43 17.33 10.93 6.94
CA HIS A 43 16.67 12.14 6.45
C HIS A 43 15.57 12.60 7.40
N PHE A 44 14.70 11.69 7.85
CA PHE A 44 13.62 12.02 8.78
C PHE A 44 14.14 12.45 10.13
N ASP A 45 15.19 11.84 10.67
CA ASP A 45 15.76 12.25 11.96
C ASP A 45 16.32 13.68 11.93
N ARG A 46 16.89 14.13 10.80
CA ARG A 46 17.29 15.54 10.63
C ARG A 46 16.10 16.51 10.60
N ARG A 47 14.93 16.06 10.14
CA ARG A 47 13.71 16.89 10.03
C ARG A 47 12.85 16.83 11.28
N LEU A 48 12.90 15.72 11.99
CA LEU A 48 12.16 15.42 13.19
C LEU A 48 13.14 14.74 14.16
N PRO A 49 13.85 15.53 14.99
CA PRO A 49 14.84 15.01 15.91
C PRO A 49 14.28 13.91 16.80
N GLY A 50 14.96 12.76 16.84
CA GLY A 50 14.55 11.59 17.61
C GLY A 50 13.72 10.58 16.82
N PHE A 51 13.36 10.86 15.57
CA PHE A 51 12.65 9.92 14.70
C PHE A 51 13.39 8.58 14.54
N ALA A 52 14.73 8.62 14.48
CA ALA A 52 15.58 7.42 14.43
C ALA A 52 16.35 7.19 15.74
N GLY A 53 15.72 7.52 16.87
CA GLY A 53 16.28 7.36 18.22
C GLY A 53 16.55 5.89 18.61
N PRO A 54 17.23 5.67 19.75
CA PRO A 54 17.65 4.33 20.19
C PRO A 54 16.48 3.37 20.45
N ASP A 55 15.33 3.89 20.86
CA ASP A 55 14.12 3.10 21.14
C ASP A 55 13.21 2.93 19.91
N ALA A 56 13.61 3.45 18.74
CA ALA A 56 12.84 3.33 17.51
C ALA A 56 12.81 1.87 17.02
N VAL A 57 11.61 1.37 16.72
CA VAL A 57 11.41 -0.01 16.23
C VAL A 57 10.96 0.00 14.79
N LEU A 58 11.63 -0.83 13.97
CA LEU A 58 11.18 -1.16 12.62
C LEU A 58 10.51 -2.53 12.65
N VAL A 59 9.21 -2.57 12.33
CA VAL A 59 8.45 -3.81 12.16
C VAL A 59 8.26 -4.06 10.67
N ALA A 60 8.60 -5.26 10.21
CA ALA A 60 8.64 -5.62 8.79
C ALA A 60 8.31 -7.11 8.59
N PRO A 61 7.90 -7.53 7.38
CA PRO A 61 7.69 -6.70 6.18
C PRO A 61 6.23 -6.21 6.02
N GLU A 62 6.06 -4.99 5.51
CA GLU A 62 4.76 -4.46 5.05
C GLU A 62 4.65 -4.67 3.54
N THR A 63 4.04 -5.78 3.11
CA THR A 63 4.07 -6.23 1.70
C THR A 63 2.82 -5.92 0.89
N ARG A 64 1.74 -5.47 1.54
CA ARG A 64 0.42 -5.27 0.91
C ARG A 64 -0.01 -3.81 0.96
N THR A 65 0.84 -2.93 0.44
CA THR A 65 0.57 -1.49 0.39
C THR A 65 -0.36 -1.10 -0.76
N THR A 66 -0.32 -1.83 -1.86
CA THR A 66 -1.20 -1.68 -3.03
C THR A 66 -1.37 -3.02 -3.74
N ALA A 67 -2.33 -3.12 -4.67
CA ALA A 67 -2.44 -4.32 -5.51
C ALA A 67 -1.20 -4.53 -6.39
N PRO A 68 -0.67 -5.76 -6.44
CA PRO A 68 0.51 -6.09 -7.25
C PRO A 68 0.20 -6.21 -8.74
N LEU A 69 -1.09 -6.18 -9.11
CA LEU A 69 -1.58 -6.33 -10.48
C LEU A 69 -2.64 -5.26 -10.77
N ARG A 70 -2.81 -4.96 -12.05
CA ARG A 70 -3.88 -4.09 -12.54
C ARG A 70 -4.67 -4.81 -13.61
N PHE A 71 -5.97 -4.97 -13.38
CA PHE A 71 -6.88 -5.56 -14.35
C PHE A 71 -7.26 -4.50 -15.38
N LEU A 72 -6.96 -4.74 -16.64
CA LEU A 72 -7.24 -3.74 -17.68
C LEU A 72 -8.76 -3.59 -17.87
N ARG A 73 -9.21 -2.33 -17.91
CA ARG A 73 -10.60 -1.97 -18.16
C ARG A 73 -10.67 -0.71 -19.02
N ASP A 74 -11.74 -0.56 -19.80
CA ASP A 74 -12.02 0.66 -20.55
C ASP A 74 -12.24 1.85 -19.60
N PRO A 75 -11.66 3.03 -19.86
CA PRO A 75 -11.73 4.15 -18.93
C PRO A 75 -13.12 4.81 -18.85
N VAL A 76 -14.00 4.60 -19.83
CA VAL A 76 -15.33 5.18 -19.90
C VAL A 76 -16.39 4.20 -19.40
N THR A 77 -16.39 2.98 -19.93
CA THR A 77 -17.37 1.95 -19.55
C THR A 77 -16.98 1.22 -18.27
N LEU A 78 -15.71 1.30 -17.86
CA LEU A 78 -15.12 0.61 -16.71
C LEU A 78 -15.21 -0.92 -16.79
N GLU A 79 -15.48 -1.47 -17.97
CA GLU A 79 -15.50 -2.91 -18.22
C GLU A 79 -14.13 -3.46 -18.59
N SER A 80 -13.90 -4.73 -18.25
CA SER A 80 -12.73 -5.48 -18.67
C SER A 80 -12.57 -5.44 -20.19
N THR A 81 -11.33 -5.27 -20.64
CA THR A 81 -10.99 -5.26 -22.06
C THR A 81 -11.11 -6.64 -22.72
N THR A 82 -11.24 -7.72 -21.94
CA THR A 82 -11.27 -9.09 -22.43
C THR A 82 -12.49 -9.89 -22.01
N LEU A 83 -13.28 -9.42 -21.03
CA LEU A 83 -14.49 -10.07 -20.57
C LEU A 83 -15.66 -9.07 -20.45
N PRO A 84 -16.54 -9.00 -21.47
CA PRO A 84 -17.69 -8.09 -21.45
C PRO A 84 -18.58 -8.30 -20.22
N GLY A 85 -19.07 -7.19 -19.64
CA GLY A 85 -19.92 -7.21 -18.45
C GLY A 85 -19.19 -7.39 -17.11
N LEU A 86 -17.89 -7.72 -17.10
CA LEU A 86 -17.08 -7.69 -15.88
C LEU A 86 -16.51 -6.28 -15.66
N MET A 87 -16.69 -5.70 -14.47
CA MET A 87 -16.11 -4.41 -14.09
C MET A 87 -15.08 -4.58 -12.97
N PRO A 88 -13.76 -4.55 -13.25
CA PRO A 88 -12.73 -4.59 -12.22
C PRO A 88 -12.66 -3.24 -11.48
N LEU A 89 -12.91 -3.22 -10.17
CA LEU A 89 -12.99 -1.97 -9.37
C LEU A 89 -12.14 -2.01 -8.10
N GLY A 90 -11.82 -0.82 -7.58
CA GLY A 90 -11.19 -0.63 -6.28
C GLY A 90 -9.71 -1.05 -6.24
N GLU A 91 -9.21 -1.23 -5.03
CA GLU A 91 -7.79 -1.50 -4.79
C GLU A 91 -7.39 -2.87 -5.34
N GLY A 92 -8.19 -3.91 -5.08
CA GLY A 92 -7.93 -5.26 -5.58
C GLY A 92 -7.84 -5.33 -7.11
N ALA A 93 -8.48 -4.41 -7.83
CA ALA A 93 -8.38 -4.31 -9.29
C ALA A 93 -7.21 -3.44 -9.79
N GLY A 94 -6.53 -2.71 -8.89
CA GLY A 94 -5.46 -1.79 -9.22
C GLY A 94 -5.93 -0.38 -9.63
N PHE A 95 -7.12 0.07 -9.21
CA PHE A 95 -7.68 1.39 -9.52
C PHE A 95 -7.87 2.31 -8.30
N ALA A 96 -7.51 1.84 -7.11
CA ALA A 96 -7.54 2.62 -5.88
C ALA A 96 -6.38 2.22 -4.96
N GLY A 97 -6.13 3.02 -3.92
CA GLY A 97 -5.07 2.77 -2.93
C GLY A 97 -5.45 3.20 -1.53
N GLY A 98 -6.75 3.16 -1.22
CA GLY A 98 -7.28 3.56 0.08
C GLY A 98 -8.79 3.75 0.06
N ILE A 99 -9.39 3.84 1.25
CA ILE A 99 -10.85 3.80 1.49
C ILE A 99 -11.60 4.76 0.56
N VAL A 100 -11.23 6.04 0.56
CA VAL A 100 -11.92 7.08 -0.22
C VAL A 100 -11.80 6.84 -1.72
N SER A 101 -10.60 6.50 -2.20
CA SER A 101 -10.38 6.24 -3.63
C SER A 101 -11.13 5.00 -4.12
N ALA A 102 -11.22 3.95 -3.31
CA ALA A 102 -11.97 2.74 -3.64
C ALA A 102 -13.48 3.02 -3.67
N ALA A 103 -13.99 3.80 -2.72
CA ALA A 103 -15.40 4.21 -2.70
C ALA A 103 -15.77 5.05 -3.92
N LEU A 104 -14.91 5.99 -4.32
CA LEU A 104 -15.12 6.81 -5.52
C LEU A 104 -15.08 5.98 -6.80
N ASP A 105 -14.22 4.96 -6.87
CA ASP A 105 -14.18 4.05 -8.01
C ASP A 105 -15.47 3.22 -8.13
N GLY A 106 -15.96 2.69 -7.00
CA GLY A 106 -17.25 2.01 -6.94
C GLY A 106 -18.43 2.92 -7.31
N TYR A 107 -18.42 4.17 -6.85
CA TYR A 107 -19.44 5.15 -7.22
C TYR A 107 -19.48 5.43 -8.73
N ARG A 108 -18.31 5.57 -9.37
CA ARG A 108 -18.22 5.76 -10.82
C ARG A 108 -18.80 4.56 -11.57
N ALA A 109 -18.48 3.35 -11.14
CA ALA A 109 -19.03 2.13 -11.74
C ALA A 109 -20.55 2.05 -11.60
N ALA A 110 -21.08 2.35 -10.42
CA ALA A 110 -22.51 2.38 -10.18
C ALA A 110 -23.22 3.39 -11.11
N ARG A 111 -22.62 4.57 -11.31
CA ARG A 111 -23.15 5.57 -12.25
C ARG A 111 -23.17 5.06 -13.69
N VAL A 112 -22.08 4.45 -14.15
CA VAL A 112 -22.02 3.88 -15.52
C VAL A 112 -23.11 2.83 -15.72
N LEU A 113 -23.34 1.97 -14.74
CA LEU A 113 -24.41 0.97 -14.79
C LEU A 113 -25.80 1.60 -14.83
N VAL A 114 -26.06 2.59 -13.97
CA VAL A 114 -27.35 3.32 -13.95
C VAL A 114 -27.58 4.03 -15.29
N ASP A 115 -26.61 4.78 -15.78
CA ASP A 115 -26.73 5.54 -17.03
C ASP A 115 -26.97 4.60 -18.24
N ARG A 116 -26.39 3.39 -18.23
CA ARG A 116 -26.59 2.39 -19.28
C ARG A 116 -27.96 1.73 -19.25
N HIS A 117 -28.46 1.39 -18.06
CA HIS A 117 -29.67 0.55 -17.92
C HIS A 117 -30.94 1.35 -17.59
N CYS A 118 -30.79 2.58 -17.10
CA CYS A 118 -31.88 3.49 -16.79
C CYS A 118 -31.57 4.88 -17.40
N PRO A 119 -31.53 4.99 -18.74
CA PRO A 119 -31.29 6.28 -19.38
C PRO A 119 -32.37 7.25 -18.92
N ARG A 120 -31.95 8.44 -18.46
CA ARG A 120 -32.88 9.48 -18.03
C ARG A 120 -33.85 9.75 -19.17
N ARG A 121 -35.15 9.65 -18.89
CA ARG A 121 -36.17 10.17 -19.82
C ARG A 121 -35.91 11.66 -19.94
N VAL A 122 -35.56 12.08 -21.15
CA VAL A 122 -35.56 13.48 -21.53
C VAL A 122 -37.02 13.79 -21.84
N ASP A 123 -37.67 14.52 -20.95
CA ASP A 123 -38.96 15.17 -21.22
C ASP A 123 -38.75 16.37 -22.15
#